data_AF-A0A3C1FKF6-F1
#
_entry.id   AF-A0A3C1FKF6-F1
#
_cell.length_a   1.000
_cell.length_b   1.000
_cell.length_c   1.000
_cell.angle_alpha   90.00
_cell.angle_beta   90.00
_cell.angle_gamma   90.00
#
_symmetry.space_group_name_H-M   'P 1'
#
loop_
_entity.id
_entity.type
_entity.pdbx_description
1 polymer ?
#
loop_
_entity_poly.entity_id
_entity_poly.type
_entity_poly.pdbx_seq_one_letter_code
_entity_poly.pdbx_strand_id
1 'polypeptide(L)'
;DAQADVDMSIMSLVSGNLMSRGRQVSHEDVTVLAFDVAAGTMVHVNRQQSVWQIDLVRNYVTPAGVLQVVREPNAEPNGHVLIKALSPKGPFAINDPEAGDMIMVSPVLEVSHAVVTPRRYVDFEILATSQGIAIVPFSDQLAVEGKPGAITISTPLGLSMSNLVSRGIGKAAAESDSYSSPVFMDFANWRQGSSANFRTIRRQVSAEIQESEGEKRGARRLMLARYYLSHGFAAEARGMLQLMAAEDSNADKDLYHQGLMGVAEYYMGRYADAREKLSHS
;
A
#
# COMPACT_ATOMS: atom_id res chain seq x y z
N ASP A 1 -6.93 21.75 -19.40
CA ASP A 1 -7.33 21.09 -20.64
C ASP A 1 -8.39 20.06 -20.35
N ALA A 2 -9.57 20.34 -20.88
CA ALA A 2 -10.79 19.55 -20.78
C ALA A 2 -10.87 18.57 -21.96
N GLN A 3 -11.89 17.70 -21.89
CA GLN A 3 -12.32 16.68 -22.85
C GLN A 3 -11.81 16.88 -24.30
N ALA A 4 -11.12 15.86 -24.81
CA ALA A 4 -10.68 15.76 -26.20
C ALA A 4 -11.49 14.67 -26.92
N ASP A 5 -11.91 14.96 -28.15
CA ASP A 5 -12.48 13.96 -29.05
C ASP A 5 -11.33 13.14 -29.64
N VAL A 6 -11.31 11.83 -29.39
CA VAL A 6 -10.20 10.95 -29.77
C VAL A 6 -10.67 10.09 -30.93
N ASP A 7 -10.05 10.27 -32.10
CA ASP A 7 -10.30 9.42 -33.26
C ASP A 7 -9.80 8.00 -32.99
N MET A 8 -10.74 7.06 -32.80
CA MET A 8 -10.47 5.64 -32.57
C MET A 8 -10.59 4.78 -33.83
N SER A 9 -10.77 5.37 -35.01
CA SER A 9 -10.90 4.62 -36.27
C SER A 9 -9.67 3.75 -36.59
N ILE A 10 -8.48 4.17 -36.14
CA ILE A 10 -7.20 3.45 -36.32
C ILE A 10 -7.09 2.20 -35.43
N MET A 11 -7.91 2.05 -34.39
CA MET A 11 -7.85 0.88 -33.49
C MET A 11 -8.19 -0.42 -34.19
N SER A 12 -9.05 -0.35 -35.22
CA SER A 12 -9.39 -1.49 -36.09
C SER A 12 -8.18 -2.01 -36.90
N LEU A 13 -7.16 -1.18 -37.12
CA LEU A 13 -5.94 -1.50 -37.87
C LEU A 13 -4.80 -2.02 -36.97
N VAL A 14 -4.82 -1.68 -35.67
CA VAL A 14 -3.81 -2.09 -34.67
C VAL A 14 -4.28 -3.31 -33.86
N SER A 15 -5.41 -3.92 -34.24
CA SER A 15 -6.02 -5.10 -33.61
C SER A 15 -5.16 -6.37 -33.78
N GLY A 16 -4.00 -6.42 -33.13
CA GLY A 16 -3.38 -7.68 -32.74
C GLY A 16 -4.24 -8.37 -31.67
N ASN A 17 -4.00 -9.66 -31.41
CA ASN A 17 -4.70 -10.51 -30.42
C ASN A 17 -4.59 -10.04 -28.94
N LEU A 18 -4.38 -8.75 -28.67
CA LEU A 18 -4.17 -8.15 -27.35
C LEU A 18 -5.33 -7.25 -26.92
N MET A 19 -6.10 -6.70 -27.85
CA MET A 19 -7.19 -5.77 -27.56
C MET A 19 -8.34 -6.03 -28.54
N SER A 20 -9.54 -6.21 -28.01
CA SER A 20 -10.73 -6.60 -28.79
C SER A 20 -11.70 -5.45 -29.03
N ARG A 21 -11.71 -4.43 -28.18
CA ARG A 21 -12.67 -3.32 -28.25
C ARG A 21 -12.15 -2.08 -27.52
N GLY A 22 -12.51 -0.90 -28.01
CA GLY A 22 -12.30 0.38 -27.34
C GLY A 22 -13.58 1.22 -27.37
N ARG A 23 -13.89 1.94 -26.29
CA ARG A 23 -15.00 2.89 -26.21
C ARG A 23 -14.57 4.15 -25.46
N GLN A 24 -15.06 5.30 -25.89
CA GLN A 24 -14.94 6.55 -25.13
C GLN A 24 -16.13 6.66 -24.20
N VAL A 25 -15.87 6.99 -22.93
CA VAL A 25 -16.90 7.23 -21.92
C VAL A 25 -17.03 8.75 -21.76
N SER A 26 -18.26 9.25 -21.83
CA SER A 26 -18.55 10.67 -21.66
C SER A 26 -18.22 11.12 -20.24
N HIS A 27 -17.48 12.22 -20.11
CA HIS A 27 -17.20 12.88 -18.85
C HIS A 27 -16.99 14.38 -19.12
N GLU A 28 -17.40 15.24 -18.18
CA GLU A 28 -17.41 16.70 -18.35
C GLU A 28 -15.98 17.29 -18.41
N ASP A 29 -15.11 16.90 -17.46
CA ASP A 29 -13.79 17.51 -17.31
C ASP A 29 -12.60 16.72 -17.89
N VAL A 30 -12.77 15.43 -18.22
CA VAL A 30 -11.67 14.55 -18.64
C VAL A 30 -12.05 13.67 -19.83
N THR A 31 -11.03 13.21 -20.55
CA THR A 31 -11.20 12.18 -21.59
C THR A 31 -11.05 10.81 -20.96
N VAL A 32 -12.08 9.97 -21.06
CA VAL A 32 -12.06 8.60 -20.54
C VAL A 32 -12.14 7.63 -21.71
N LEU A 33 -11.14 6.77 -21.84
CA LEU A 33 -11.11 5.69 -22.82
C LEU A 33 -11.06 4.35 -22.08
N ALA A 34 -11.93 3.43 -22.46
CA ALA A 34 -12.02 2.08 -21.90
C ALA A 34 -11.73 1.05 -23.00
N PHE A 35 -10.87 0.08 -22.70
CA PHE A 35 -10.41 -0.94 -23.65
C PHE A 35 -10.59 -2.34 -23.08
N ASP A 36 -11.07 -3.26 -23.91
CA ASP A 36 -11.11 -4.68 -23.60
C ASP A 36 -9.78 -5.29 -24.03
N VAL A 37 -8.98 -5.73 -23.05
CA VAL A 37 -7.65 -6.30 -23.27
C VAL A 37 -7.65 -7.80 -22.98
N ALA A 38 -6.86 -8.56 -23.73
CA ALA A 38 -6.72 -10.00 -23.53
C ALA A 38 -6.10 -10.31 -22.15
N ALA A 39 -6.54 -11.39 -21.52
CA ALA A 39 -5.99 -11.82 -20.23
C ALA A 39 -4.45 -11.99 -20.29
N GLY A 40 -3.75 -11.54 -19.24
CA GLY A 40 -2.29 -11.54 -19.19
C GLY A 40 -1.61 -10.39 -19.96
N THR A 41 -2.38 -9.45 -20.51
CA THR A 41 -1.85 -8.21 -21.08
C THR A 41 -1.55 -7.22 -19.97
N MET A 42 -0.34 -6.67 -19.97
CA MET A 42 0.10 -5.59 -19.10
C MET A 42 0.13 -4.28 -19.87
N VAL A 43 -0.17 -3.19 -19.17
CA VAL A 43 -0.18 -1.82 -19.71
C VAL A 43 1.07 -1.10 -19.24
N HIS A 44 1.86 -0.59 -20.17
CA HIS A 44 3.00 0.27 -19.89
C HIS A 44 2.72 1.67 -20.44
N VAL A 45 2.90 2.68 -19.59
CA VAL A 45 2.66 4.08 -19.96
C VAL A 45 3.98 4.82 -19.99
N ASN A 46 4.27 5.41 -21.14
CA ASN A 46 5.43 6.26 -21.36
C ASN A 46 4.98 7.63 -21.89
N ARG A 47 5.82 8.64 -21.71
CA ARG A 47 5.61 9.96 -22.29
C ARG A 47 6.87 10.39 -23.01
N GLN A 48 6.74 10.59 -24.32
CA GLN A 48 7.80 11.16 -25.13
C GLN A 48 7.39 12.60 -25.50
N GLN A 49 8.03 13.58 -24.85
CA GLN A 49 7.72 15.00 -25.01
C GLN A 49 6.24 15.31 -24.68
N SER A 50 5.44 15.62 -25.70
CA SER A 50 4.01 15.94 -25.57
C SER A 50 3.10 14.76 -25.93
N VAL A 51 3.68 13.61 -26.27
CA VAL A 51 2.93 12.41 -26.68
C VAL A 51 2.93 11.39 -25.55
N TRP A 52 1.74 10.99 -25.12
CA TRP A 52 1.55 9.81 -24.28
C TRP A 52 1.50 8.57 -25.16
N GLN A 53 2.32 7.59 -24.83
CA GLN A 53 2.38 6.30 -25.49
C GLN A 53 1.94 5.22 -24.50
N ILE A 54 0.98 4.41 -24.89
CA ILE A 54 0.44 3.30 -24.09
C ILE A 54 0.78 2.01 -24.84
N ASP A 55 1.67 1.22 -24.26
CA ASP A 55 2.08 -0.06 -24.81
C ASP A 55 1.32 -1.20 -24.11
N LEU A 56 0.75 -2.11 -24.91
CA LEU A 56 0.14 -3.35 -24.44
C LEU A 56 1.12 -4.49 -24.67
N VAL A 57 1.61 -5.09 -23.59
CA VAL A 57 2.68 -6.10 -23.64
C VAL A 57 2.29 -7.35 -22.86
N ARG A 58 2.79 -8.52 -23.26
CA ARG A 58 2.56 -9.80 -22.52
C ARG A 58 3.64 -10.13 -21.49
N ASN A 59 4.73 -9.35 -21.48
CA ASN A 59 5.87 -9.53 -20.60
C ASN A 59 5.89 -8.43 -19.53
N TYR A 60 6.35 -8.76 -18.32
CA TYR A 60 6.44 -7.81 -17.21
C TYR A 60 7.40 -6.66 -17.54
N VAL A 61 6.87 -5.43 -17.49
CA VAL A 61 7.67 -4.21 -17.58
C VAL A 61 7.58 -3.51 -16.23
N THR A 62 8.73 -3.32 -15.58
CA THR A 62 8.83 -2.63 -14.30
C THR A 62 8.38 -1.16 -14.47
N PRO A 63 7.40 -0.66 -13.70
CA PRO A 63 7.03 0.76 -13.72
C PRO A 63 8.21 1.65 -13.33
N ALA A 64 8.36 2.83 -13.96
CA ALA A 64 9.47 3.74 -13.66
C ALA A 64 9.37 4.42 -12.28
N GLY A 65 8.20 4.42 -11.62
CA GLY A 65 8.01 4.97 -10.28
C GLY A 65 6.79 4.40 -9.55
N VAL A 66 6.87 4.31 -8.22
CA VAL A 66 5.77 3.83 -7.37
C VAL A 66 5.21 4.99 -6.55
N LEU A 67 3.91 5.24 -6.68
CA LEU A 67 3.18 6.18 -5.85
C LEU A 67 3.06 5.63 -4.43
N GLN A 68 3.73 6.29 -3.50
CA GLN A 68 3.78 5.84 -2.11
C GLN A 68 2.47 6.15 -1.40
N VAL A 69 1.78 5.09 -0.98
CA VAL A 69 0.62 5.18 -0.08
C VAL A 69 1.11 5.15 1.37
N VAL A 70 1.03 6.28 2.04
CA VAL A 70 1.35 6.51 3.45
C VAL A 70 0.06 6.54 4.26
N ARG A 71 0.08 5.91 5.43
CA ARG A 71 -1.05 5.96 6.37
C ARG A 71 -0.69 6.83 7.55
N GLU A 72 -1.57 7.74 7.92
CA GLU A 72 -1.41 8.62 9.07
C GLU A 72 -2.58 8.46 10.05
N PRO A 73 -2.61 7.34 10.83
CA PRO A 73 -3.67 7.05 11.81
C PRO A 73 -3.89 8.15 12.84
N ASN A 74 -2.82 8.84 13.24
CA ASN A 74 -2.81 9.78 14.36
C ASN A 74 -2.82 11.24 13.91
N ALA A 75 -3.05 11.51 12.62
CA ALA A 75 -3.14 12.87 12.15
C ALA A 75 -4.47 13.49 12.57
N GLU A 76 -4.42 14.66 13.19
CA GLU A 76 -5.61 15.44 13.54
C GLU A 76 -6.21 16.12 12.30
N PRO A 77 -7.55 16.30 12.23
CA PRO A 77 -8.54 15.97 13.24
C PRO A 77 -9.00 14.50 13.24
N ASN A 78 -8.75 13.75 12.16
CA ASN A 78 -9.16 12.36 11.96
C ASN A 78 -8.12 11.63 11.09
N GLY A 79 -7.77 10.38 11.44
CA GLY A 79 -6.77 9.60 10.71
C GLY A 79 -7.07 9.47 9.22
N HIS A 80 -6.04 9.61 8.39
CA HIS A 80 -6.19 9.69 6.93
C HIS A 80 -5.12 8.89 6.18
N VAL A 81 -5.36 8.66 4.88
CA VAL A 81 -4.40 8.03 3.97
C VAL A 81 -3.88 9.06 2.99
N LEU A 82 -2.56 9.14 2.84
CA LEU A 82 -1.87 10.02 1.89
C LEU A 82 -1.28 9.20 0.76
N ILE A 83 -1.47 9.63 -0.47
CA ILE A 83 -0.74 9.11 -1.63
C ILE A 83 0.13 10.23 -2.15
N LYS A 84 1.46 10.07 -2.06
CA LYS A 84 2.39 11.11 -2.52
C LYS A 84 2.39 11.17 -4.04
N ALA A 85 2.05 12.34 -4.58
CA ALA A 85 2.06 12.65 -6.01
C ALA A 85 2.41 14.14 -6.16
N LEU A 86 3.36 14.52 -7.01
CA LEU A 86 3.84 15.90 -7.10
C LEU A 86 2.73 16.84 -7.56
N SER A 87 1.98 16.45 -8.58
CA SER A 87 0.94 17.29 -9.18
C SER A 87 -0.27 16.48 -9.65
N PRO A 88 -1.01 15.86 -8.72
CA PRO A 88 -2.24 15.16 -9.06
C PRO A 88 -3.30 16.15 -9.57
N LYS A 89 -4.09 15.72 -10.55
CA LYS A 89 -5.30 16.42 -11.01
C LYS A 89 -6.54 15.64 -10.57
N GLY A 90 -7.58 16.35 -10.14
CA GLY A 90 -8.79 15.73 -9.62
C GLY A 90 -8.78 15.59 -8.08
N PRO A 91 -9.53 14.63 -7.52
CA PRO A 91 -10.08 13.44 -8.19
C PRO A 91 -11.25 13.72 -9.14
N PHE A 92 -11.44 12.84 -10.13
CA PHE A 92 -12.56 12.81 -11.05
C PHE A 92 -13.34 11.51 -10.85
N ALA A 93 -14.66 11.58 -10.77
CA ALA A 93 -15.50 10.42 -10.57
C ALA A 93 -15.94 9.85 -11.93
N ILE A 94 -15.61 8.60 -12.20
CA ILE A 94 -15.88 7.90 -13.46
C ILE A 94 -16.70 6.66 -13.14
N ASN A 95 -17.75 6.39 -13.92
CA ASN A 95 -18.48 5.13 -13.81
C ASN A 95 -17.75 4.04 -14.61
N ASP A 96 -17.47 2.92 -13.98
CA ASP A 96 -16.93 1.74 -14.64
C ASP A 96 -17.99 1.18 -15.61
N PRO A 97 -17.71 1.12 -16.91
CA PRO A 97 -18.69 0.70 -17.90
C PRO A 97 -18.87 -0.83 -18.00
N GLU A 98 -18.04 -1.63 -17.32
CA GLU A 98 -18.19 -3.09 -17.17
C GLU A 98 -18.79 -3.45 -15.81
N ALA A 99 -18.21 -2.94 -14.71
CA ALA A 99 -18.63 -3.29 -13.35
C ALA A 99 -19.85 -2.48 -12.87
N GLY A 100 -20.05 -1.28 -13.42
CA GLY A 100 -21.15 -0.39 -13.07
C GLY A 100 -20.97 0.35 -11.73
N ASP A 101 -19.82 0.20 -11.07
CA ASP A 101 -19.45 0.94 -9.88
C ASP A 101 -18.75 2.27 -10.23
N MET A 102 -18.58 3.13 -9.23
CA MET A 102 -17.91 4.41 -9.38
C MET A 102 -16.44 4.26 -9.01
N ILE A 103 -15.55 4.82 -9.82
CA ILE A 103 -14.11 4.89 -9.59
C ILE A 103 -13.70 6.35 -9.53
N MET A 104 -13.05 6.75 -8.44
CA MET A 104 -12.38 8.05 -8.34
C MET A 104 -10.96 7.94 -8.89
N VAL A 105 -10.67 8.71 -9.94
CA VAL A 105 -9.37 8.68 -10.64
C VAL A 105 -8.68 10.03 -10.49
N SER A 106 -7.38 9.99 -10.24
CA SER A 106 -6.53 11.17 -10.25
C SER A 106 -5.31 10.94 -11.13
N PRO A 107 -5.28 11.56 -12.33
CA PRO A 107 -4.11 11.56 -13.20
C PRO A 107 -2.94 12.31 -12.57
N VAL A 108 -1.73 11.80 -12.79
CA VAL A 108 -0.46 12.45 -12.40
C VAL A 108 0.38 12.67 -13.66
N LEU A 109 1.18 13.74 -13.68
CA LEU A 109 1.97 14.13 -14.85
C LEU A 109 3.31 13.40 -14.93
N GLU A 110 3.82 12.94 -13.78
CA GLU A 110 5.08 12.23 -13.67
C GLU A 110 4.97 10.86 -14.35
N VAL A 111 5.88 10.59 -15.27
CA VAL A 111 5.83 9.37 -16.10
C VAL A 111 6.00 8.13 -15.24
N SER A 112 5.19 7.12 -15.54
CA SER A 112 5.13 5.80 -14.92
C SER A 112 5.04 5.83 -13.40
N HIS A 113 4.39 6.84 -12.83
CA HIS A 113 4.06 6.87 -11.41
C HIS A 113 2.77 6.09 -11.18
N ALA A 114 2.93 4.89 -10.62
CA ALA A 114 1.90 3.86 -10.55
C ALA A 114 1.59 3.48 -9.10
N VAL A 115 0.34 3.09 -8.81
CA VAL A 115 0.05 2.29 -7.62
C VAL A 115 0.27 0.83 -8.00
N VAL A 116 1.37 0.24 -7.56
CA VAL A 116 1.72 -1.14 -7.95
C VAL A 116 0.98 -2.18 -7.10
N THR A 117 0.77 -1.88 -5.83
CA THR A 117 0.12 -2.80 -4.88
C THR A 117 -1.25 -2.26 -4.53
N PRO A 118 -2.34 -2.98 -4.88
CA PRO A 118 -3.67 -2.57 -4.48
C PRO A 118 -3.80 -2.64 -2.96
N ARG A 119 -4.59 -1.74 -2.38
CA ARG A 119 -4.81 -1.68 -0.93
C ARG A 119 -6.28 -1.55 -0.63
N ARG A 120 -6.84 -2.57 0.00
CA ARG A 120 -8.22 -2.56 0.46
C ARG A 120 -8.32 -2.04 1.90
N TYR A 121 -9.27 -1.13 2.11
CA TYR A 121 -9.68 -0.59 3.40
C TYR A 121 -11.16 -0.92 3.61
N VAL A 122 -11.69 -0.54 4.79
CA VAL A 122 -13.11 -0.74 5.11
C VAL A 122 -13.99 0.15 4.22
N ASP A 123 -13.60 1.42 4.05
CA ASP A 123 -14.40 2.42 3.35
C ASP A 123 -14.07 2.56 1.87
N PHE A 124 -12.96 1.99 1.39
CA PHE A 124 -12.50 2.12 0.00
C PHE A 124 -11.43 1.10 -0.37
N GLU A 125 -11.13 0.99 -1.66
CA GLU A 125 -9.98 0.25 -2.19
C GLU A 125 -9.16 1.11 -3.14
N ILE A 126 -7.84 1.10 -2.99
CA ILE A 126 -6.91 1.68 -3.95
C ILE A 126 -6.54 0.57 -4.93
N LEU A 127 -6.79 0.78 -6.22
CA LEU A 127 -6.51 -0.18 -7.27
C LEU A 127 -5.03 -0.14 -7.68
N ALA A 128 -4.56 -1.24 -8.27
CA ALA A 128 -3.32 -1.23 -9.01
C ALA A 128 -3.50 -0.41 -10.30
N THR A 129 -2.56 0.47 -10.62
CA THR A 129 -2.56 1.31 -11.81
C THR A 129 -1.21 1.27 -12.50
N SER A 130 -1.18 1.46 -13.82
CA SER A 130 0.07 1.67 -14.55
C SER A 130 0.52 3.14 -14.57
N GLN A 131 -0.39 4.07 -14.26
CA GLN A 131 -0.15 5.51 -14.19
C GLN A 131 -1.26 6.14 -13.33
N GLY A 132 -0.89 7.07 -12.45
CA GLY A 132 -1.85 7.80 -11.62
C GLY A 132 -2.50 6.94 -10.55
N ILE A 133 -3.65 7.40 -10.05
CA ILE A 133 -4.31 6.85 -8.87
C ILE A 133 -5.76 6.52 -9.23
N ALA A 134 -6.23 5.35 -8.80
CA ALA A 134 -7.62 4.92 -8.92
C ALA A 134 -8.11 4.36 -7.58
N ILE A 135 -9.28 4.82 -7.15
CA ILE A 135 -9.88 4.49 -5.85
C ILE A 135 -11.33 4.10 -6.06
N VAL A 136 -11.73 2.95 -5.54
CA VAL A 136 -13.13 2.50 -5.49
C VAL A 136 -13.67 2.79 -4.10
N PRO A 137 -14.61 3.74 -3.93
CA PRO A 137 -15.26 3.98 -2.64
C PRO A 137 -16.27 2.87 -2.32
N PHE A 138 -16.31 2.44 -1.07
CA PHE A 138 -17.38 1.59 -0.51
C PHE A 138 -18.32 2.38 0.42
N SER A 139 -17.96 3.62 0.72
CA SER A 139 -18.71 4.54 1.58
C SER A 139 -18.92 5.87 0.88
N ASP A 140 -20.16 6.37 0.94
CA ASP A 140 -20.54 7.68 0.40
C ASP A 140 -19.91 8.85 1.17
N GLN A 141 -19.34 8.57 2.35
CA GLN A 141 -18.70 9.57 3.21
C GLN A 141 -17.19 9.71 2.93
N LEU A 142 -16.67 9.07 1.89
CA LEU A 142 -15.27 9.15 1.53
C LEU A 142 -14.95 10.53 0.92
N ALA A 143 -14.08 11.29 1.57
CA ALA A 143 -13.51 12.51 1.03
C ALA A 143 -12.14 12.21 0.41
N VAL A 144 -11.99 12.55 -0.87
CA VAL A 144 -10.72 12.42 -1.60
C VAL A 144 -10.33 13.80 -2.11
N GLU A 145 -9.17 14.30 -1.69
CA GLU A 145 -8.69 15.64 -2.03
C GLU A 145 -7.31 15.56 -2.69
N GLY A 146 -7.18 16.08 -3.91
CA GLY A 146 -5.89 16.27 -4.57
C GLY A 146 -5.29 17.64 -4.20
N LYS A 147 -4.10 17.64 -3.61
CA LYS A 147 -3.30 18.85 -3.37
C LYS A 147 -1.92 18.68 -4.00
N PRO A 148 -1.20 19.78 -4.33
CA PRO A 148 0.19 19.67 -4.74
C PRO A 148 1.00 18.86 -3.70
N GLY A 149 1.67 17.80 -4.14
CA GLY A 149 2.45 16.91 -3.28
C GLY A 149 1.72 15.68 -2.72
N ALA A 150 0.38 15.65 -2.67
CA ALA A 150 -0.35 14.47 -2.19
C ALA A 150 -1.84 14.43 -2.56
N ILE A 151 -2.38 13.21 -2.61
CA ILE A 151 -3.81 12.96 -2.49
C ILE A 151 -4.11 12.51 -1.07
N THR A 152 -5.06 13.17 -0.42
CA THR A 152 -5.54 12.82 0.92
C THR A 152 -6.88 12.13 0.82
N ILE A 153 -7.03 10.99 1.50
CA ILE A 153 -8.27 10.22 1.60
C ILE A 153 -8.67 10.19 3.08
N SER A 154 -9.89 10.63 3.38
CA SER A 154 -10.40 10.74 4.75
C SER A 154 -11.91 10.47 4.81
N THR A 155 -12.42 10.32 6.03
CA THR A 155 -13.87 10.26 6.31
C THR A 155 -14.20 11.18 7.50
N PRO A 156 -15.45 11.67 7.63
CA PRO A 156 -15.86 12.55 8.74
C PRO A 156 -15.70 11.94 10.13
N LEU A 157 -15.82 10.61 10.25
CA LEU A 157 -15.65 9.87 11.51
C LEU A 157 -14.22 9.34 11.71
N GLY A 158 -13.31 9.67 10.78
CA GLY A 158 -12.00 9.02 10.67
C GLY A 158 -12.10 7.62 10.08
N LEU A 159 -11.04 7.20 9.40
CA LEU A 159 -11.00 5.88 8.79
C LEU A 159 -11.01 4.84 9.93
N SER A 160 -12.10 4.08 10.05
CA SER A 160 -12.18 2.92 10.93
C SER A 160 -11.29 1.83 10.36
N MET A 161 -10.01 1.93 10.65
CA MET A 161 -9.01 1.05 10.07
C MET A 161 -9.08 -0.29 10.79
N SER A 162 -9.56 -1.32 10.08
CA SER A 162 -9.37 -2.69 10.53
C SER A 162 -7.88 -2.92 10.79
N ASN A 163 -7.57 -3.29 12.03
CA ASN A 163 -6.23 -3.31 12.62
C ASN A 163 -5.24 -4.30 12.00
N LEU A 164 -5.60 -4.97 10.91
CA LEU A 164 -4.75 -5.96 10.24
C LEU A 164 -3.62 -5.37 9.40
N VAL A 165 -3.58 -4.05 9.18
CA VAL A 165 -2.53 -3.42 8.34
C VAL A 165 -1.81 -2.26 9.05
N SER A 166 -2.09 -2.01 10.33
CA SER A 166 -1.42 -0.98 11.16
C SER A 166 0.00 -1.32 11.61
N ARG A 167 0.61 -2.35 11.03
CA ARG A 167 1.95 -2.80 11.44
C ARG A 167 3.09 -2.25 10.58
N GLY A 168 2.86 -1.66 9.41
CA GLY A 168 3.94 -1.03 8.62
C GLY A 168 4.14 0.47 8.88
N ILE A 169 4.55 0.89 10.08
CA ILE A 169 4.83 2.32 10.33
C ILE A 169 6.27 2.67 9.96
N GLY A 170 6.41 3.48 8.90
CA GLY A 170 7.01 4.82 8.99
C GLY A 170 8.50 4.98 8.71
N LYS A 171 8.78 5.75 7.64
CA LYS A 171 9.97 6.57 7.35
C LYS A 171 11.36 5.90 7.50
N ALA A 172 11.98 5.55 6.38
CA ALA A 172 13.22 6.18 5.89
C ALA A 172 13.87 5.36 4.76
N ALA A 173 14.71 6.06 3.99
CA ALA A 173 15.68 5.59 3.00
C ALA A 173 15.14 5.25 1.60
N ALA A 174 15.51 6.14 0.67
CA ALA A 174 15.68 5.82 -0.73
C ALA A 174 16.67 4.65 -0.89
N GLU A 175 16.50 3.93 -2.00
CA GLU A 175 17.39 2.87 -2.48
C GLU A 175 17.44 1.59 -1.63
N SER A 176 16.53 0.66 -1.93
CA SER A 176 16.87 -0.75 -2.14
C SER A 176 15.63 -1.51 -2.59
N ASP A 177 15.76 -2.24 -3.71
CA ASP A 177 14.80 -3.23 -4.20
C ASP A 177 14.32 -4.14 -3.06
N SER A 178 13.07 -3.98 -2.63
CA SER A 178 12.52 -4.77 -1.53
C SER A 178 11.06 -5.12 -1.81
N TYR A 179 10.85 -6.36 -2.23
CA TYR A 179 9.57 -7.05 -2.36
C TYR A 179 8.70 -6.84 -1.09
N SER A 180 7.58 -6.13 -1.20
CA SER A 180 6.60 -6.03 -0.11
C SER A 180 5.64 -7.22 -0.13
N SER A 181 6.04 -8.30 0.51
CA SER A 181 5.12 -9.30 1.07
C SER A 181 4.25 -8.64 2.16
N PRO A 182 3.00 -9.09 2.43
CA PRO A 182 2.24 -8.71 3.63
C PRO A 182 3.02 -8.93 4.94
N VAL A 183 4.12 -9.67 4.88
CA VAL A 183 5.06 -10.00 5.96
C VAL A 183 6.41 -9.30 5.73
N PHE A 184 6.41 -8.07 5.22
CA PHE A 184 7.67 -7.35 4.99
C PHE A 184 8.46 -7.16 6.30
N MET A 185 9.69 -7.66 6.32
CA MET A 185 10.58 -7.62 7.47
C MET A 185 11.68 -6.57 7.30
N ASP A 186 11.48 -5.40 7.89
CA ASP A 186 12.38 -4.27 7.75
C ASP A 186 13.38 -4.20 8.91
N PHE A 187 14.28 -5.18 8.97
CA PHE A 187 15.27 -5.25 10.05
C PHE A 187 16.19 -4.02 10.09
N ALA A 188 16.44 -3.38 8.94
CA ALA A 188 17.27 -2.19 8.86
C ALA A 188 16.63 -1.02 9.64
N ASN A 189 15.36 -0.72 9.38
CA ASN A 189 14.66 0.35 10.08
C ASN A 189 14.31 -0.01 11.52
N TRP A 190 14.03 -1.28 11.82
CA TRP A 190 13.73 -1.73 13.19
C TRP A 190 14.93 -1.73 14.12
N ARG A 191 16.15 -1.66 13.58
CA ARG A 191 17.36 -1.72 14.41
C ARG A 191 17.57 -0.50 15.29
N GLN A 192 17.03 0.67 14.91
CA GLN A 192 17.10 1.95 15.63
C GLN A 192 18.36 2.12 16.53
N GLY A 193 19.37 2.81 16.01
CA GLY A 193 20.63 3.03 16.72
C GLY A 193 21.61 1.85 16.66
N SER A 194 22.82 2.05 17.19
CA SER A 194 23.86 1.01 17.26
C SER A 194 23.68 0.10 18.46
N SER A 195 24.36 -1.05 18.49
CA SER A 195 24.34 -1.98 19.64
C SER A 195 24.71 -1.32 20.98
N ALA A 196 25.45 -0.19 20.95
CA ALA A 196 25.78 0.61 22.13
C ALA A 196 24.54 1.22 22.80
N ASN A 197 23.51 1.55 22.01
CA ASN A 197 22.27 2.17 22.49
C ASN A 197 21.21 1.13 22.91
N PHE A 198 21.47 -0.16 22.72
CA PHE A 198 20.50 -1.24 22.96
C PHE A 198 19.89 -1.23 24.36
N ARG A 199 20.74 -1.10 25.39
CA ARG A 199 20.29 -1.10 26.79
C ARG A 199 19.40 0.10 27.10
N THR A 200 19.70 1.25 26.51
CA THR A 200 18.96 2.50 26.68
C THR A 200 17.60 2.42 26.01
N ILE A 201 17.57 2.03 24.73
CA ILE A 201 16.34 1.91 23.94
C ILE A 201 15.41 0.85 24.54
N ARG A 202 15.95 -0.31 24.93
CA ARG A 202 15.17 -1.36 25.61
C ARG A 202 14.52 -0.83 26.89
N ARG A 203 15.27 -0.08 27.71
CA ARG A 203 14.74 0.50 28.97
C ARG A 203 13.64 1.52 28.68
N GLN A 204 13.86 2.40 27.70
CA GLN A 204 12.89 3.41 27.31
C GLN A 204 11.59 2.77 26.82
N VAL A 205 11.66 1.87 25.85
CA VAL A 205 10.47 1.20 25.30
C VAL A 205 9.74 0.38 26.37
N SER A 206 10.49 -0.23 27.31
CA SER A 206 9.87 -0.95 28.44
C SER A 206 9.12 -0.02 29.40
N ALA A 207 9.62 1.19 29.64
CA ALA A 207 8.91 2.19 30.44
C ALA A 207 7.65 2.69 29.72
N GLU A 208 7.75 2.97 28.41
CA GLU A 208 6.61 3.38 27.59
C GLU A 208 5.48 2.31 27.56
N ILE A 209 5.83 1.02 27.62
CA ILE A 209 4.84 -0.08 27.73
C ILE A 209 4.08 -0.01 29.07
N GLN A 210 4.77 0.32 30.17
CA GLN A 210 4.14 0.41 31.50
C GLN A 210 3.19 1.61 31.59
N GLU A 211 3.54 2.72 30.93
CA GLU A 211 2.74 3.95 30.88
C GLU A 211 1.58 3.89 29.87
N SER A 212 1.60 2.94 28.94
CA SER A 212 0.56 2.78 27.91
C SER A 212 -0.54 1.84 28.37
N GLU A 213 -1.77 2.04 27.88
CA GLU A 213 -2.92 1.15 28.09
C GLU A 213 -3.54 0.70 26.76
N GLY A 214 -4.30 -0.41 26.81
CA GLY A 214 -5.04 -0.93 25.66
C GLY A 214 -4.20 -1.10 24.39
N GLU A 215 -4.71 -0.59 23.28
CA GLU A 215 -4.07 -0.70 21.95
C GLU A 215 -2.69 -0.04 21.88
N LYS A 216 -2.49 1.07 22.60
CA LYS A 216 -1.18 1.75 22.67
C LYS A 216 -0.12 0.82 23.28
N ARG A 217 -0.50 0.05 24.31
CA ARG A 217 0.39 -0.96 24.92
C ARG A 217 0.74 -2.06 23.92
N GLY A 218 -0.23 -2.54 23.14
CA GLY A 218 -0.02 -3.52 22.07
C GLY A 218 0.98 -3.03 21.01
N ALA A 219 0.82 -1.79 20.55
CA ALA A 219 1.73 -1.18 19.57
C ALA A 219 3.18 -1.04 20.10
N ARG A 220 3.35 -0.68 21.39
CA ARG A 220 4.68 -0.58 22.02
C ARG A 220 5.35 -1.94 22.19
N ARG A 221 4.60 -2.98 22.54
CA ARG A 221 5.12 -4.36 22.61
C ARG A 221 5.58 -4.88 21.26
N LEU A 222 4.81 -4.59 20.21
CA LEU A 222 5.19 -4.94 18.84
C LEU A 222 6.49 -4.26 18.41
N MET A 223 6.63 -2.97 18.70
CA MET A 223 7.86 -2.22 18.45
C MET A 223 9.05 -2.87 19.17
N LEU A 224 8.87 -3.27 20.44
CA LEU A 224 9.91 -3.95 21.20
C LEU A 224 10.26 -5.33 20.61
N ALA A 225 9.27 -6.11 20.16
CA ALA A 225 9.51 -7.40 19.52
C ALA A 225 10.33 -7.27 18.22
N ARG A 226 10.02 -6.28 17.38
CA ARG A 226 10.81 -5.97 16.17
C ARG A 226 12.22 -5.53 16.49
N TYR A 227 12.37 -4.71 17.52
CA TYR A 227 13.67 -4.26 18.00
C TYR A 227 14.52 -5.44 18.48
N TYR A 228 13.91 -6.41 19.16
CA TYR A 228 14.62 -7.63 19.54
C TYR A 228 15.04 -8.45 18.32
N LEU A 229 14.16 -8.65 17.34
CA LEU A 229 14.50 -9.39 16.12
C LEU A 229 15.62 -8.73 15.30
N SER A 230 15.62 -7.40 15.18
CA SER A 230 16.66 -6.67 14.43
C SER A 230 18.04 -6.71 15.09
N HIS A 231 18.09 -7.00 16.40
CA HIS A 231 19.33 -7.21 17.15
C HIS A 231 19.64 -8.67 17.45
N GLY A 232 18.87 -9.63 16.91
CA GLY A 232 19.10 -11.06 17.06
C GLY A 232 18.63 -11.68 18.38
N PHE A 233 17.85 -10.95 19.19
CA PHE A 233 17.26 -11.41 20.45
C PHE A 233 15.96 -12.17 20.21
N ALA A 234 16.06 -13.29 19.50
CA ALA A 234 14.88 -14.02 19.02
C ALA A 234 14.02 -14.64 20.12
N ALA A 235 14.62 -15.08 21.23
CA ALA A 235 13.89 -15.64 22.37
C ALA A 235 13.02 -14.57 23.08
N GLU A 236 13.58 -13.37 23.25
CA GLU A 236 12.90 -12.22 23.83
C GLU A 236 11.80 -11.71 22.91
N ALA A 237 12.05 -11.64 21.61
CA ALA A 237 11.04 -11.31 20.61
C ALA A 237 9.85 -12.28 20.68
N ARG A 238 10.12 -13.59 20.70
CA ARG A 238 9.09 -14.63 20.83
C ARG A 238 8.28 -14.48 22.11
N GLY A 239 8.93 -14.25 23.25
CA GLY A 239 8.24 -14.03 24.51
C GLY A 239 7.30 -12.81 24.46
N MET A 240 7.73 -11.71 23.85
CA MET A 240 6.89 -10.53 23.65
C MET A 240 5.70 -10.79 22.73
N LEU A 241 5.89 -11.53 21.64
CA LEU A 241 4.83 -11.92 20.72
C LEU A 241 3.81 -12.85 21.41
N GLN A 242 4.26 -13.84 22.17
CA GLN A 242 3.39 -14.71 22.96
C GLN A 242 2.55 -13.93 23.98
N LEU A 243 3.14 -12.94 24.66
CA LEU A 243 2.41 -12.09 25.58
C LEU A 243 1.33 -11.28 24.86
N MET A 244 1.61 -10.77 23.65
CA MET A 244 0.62 -10.07 22.84
C MET A 244 -0.56 -10.98 22.44
N ALA A 245 -0.29 -12.22 22.05
CA ALA A 245 -1.33 -13.19 21.70
C ALA A 245 -2.16 -13.64 22.92
N ALA A 246 -1.55 -13.71 24.10
CA ALA A 246 -2.25 -14.03 25.34
C ALA A 246 -3.26 -12.93 25.75
N GLU A 247 -2.98 -11.67 25.40
CA GLU A 247 -3.87 -10.54 25.72
C GLU A 247 -4.88 -10.23 24.60
N ASP A 248 -4.53 -10.53 23.34
CA ASP A 248 -5.43 -10.40 22.19
C ASP A 248 -5.41 -11.67 21.35
N SER A 249 -6.48 -12.47 21.49
CA SER A 249 -6.65 -13.73 20.74
C SER A 249 -6.72 -13.54 19.21
N ASN A 250 -6.96 -12.32 18.71
CA ASN A 250 -6.93 -12.05 17.27
C ASN A 250 -5.49 -11.90 16.75
N ALA A 251 -4.50 -11.65 17.61
CA ALA A 251 -3.12 -11.52 17.18
C ALA A 251 -2.57 -12.81 16.55
N ASP A 252 -3.02 -13.99 17.01
CA ASP A 252 -2.67 -15.27 16.40
C ASP A 252 -3.24 -15.47 14.99
N LYS A 253 -4.31 -14.76 14.63
CA LYS A 253 -4.90 -14.83 13.29
C LYS A 253 -4.25 -13.85 12.31
N ASP A 254 -3.40 -12.96 12.80
CA ASP A 254 -2.72 -11.96 11.97
C ASP A 254 -1.49 -12.58 11.30
N LEU A 255 -1.47 -12.58 9.96
CA LEU A 255 -0.37 -13.07 9.12
C LEU A 255 0.97 -12.42 9.50
N TYR A 256 0.97 -11.14 9.85
CA TYR A 256 2.17 -10.43 10.23
C TYR A 256 2.68 -10.86 11.62
N HIS A 257 1.79 -11.26 12.54
CA HIS A 257 2.20 -11.89 13.79
C HIS A 257 2.85 -13.25 13.54
N GLN A 258 2.21 -14.10 12.73
CA GLN A 258 2.74 -15.42 12.38
C GLN A 258 4.09 -15.30 11.68
N GLY A 259 4.26 -14.31 10.80
CA GLY A 259 5.53 -13.98 10.18
C GLY A 259 6.62 -13.64 11.19
N LEU A 260 6.37 -12.73 12.14
CA LEU A 260 7.34 -12.37 13.18
C LEU A 260 7.70 -13.56 14.08
N MET A 261 6.71 -14.41 14.40
CA MET A 261 6.93 -15.66 15.12
C MET A 261 7.82 -16.60 14.30
N GLY A 262 7.56 -16.78 13.01
CA GLY A 262 8.36 -17.61 12.12
C GLY A 262 9.81 -17.14 12.00
N VAL A 263 10.04 -15.83 11.91
CA VAL A 263 11.40 -15.24 11.95
C VAL A 263 12.09 -15.51 13.29
N ALA A 264 11.37 -15.37 14.41
CA ALA A 264 11.92 -15.68 15.72
C ALA A 264 12.36 -17.15 15.80
N GLU A 265 11.48 -18.09 15.42
CA GLU A 265 11.78 -19.52 15.41
C GLU A 265 12.96 -19.85 14.47
N TYR A 266 13.04 -19.18 13.31
CA TYR A 266 14.16 -19.32 12.38
C TYR A 266 15.49 -18.90 13.01
N TYR A 267 15.55 -17.74 13.67
CA TYR A 267 16.74 -17.29 14.38
C TYR A 267 17.11 -18.15 15.58
N MET A 268 16.14 -18.85 16.17
CA MET A 268 16.38 -19.83 17.22
C MET A 268 16.79 -21.22 16.70
N GLY A 269 16.92 -21.41 15.38
CA GLY A 269 17.28 -22.69 14.77
C GLY A 269 16.14 -23.72 14.73
N ARG A 270 14.90 -23.28 14.99
CA ARG A 270 13.70 -24.13 15.01
C ARG A 270 13.01 -24.10 13.65
N TYR A 271 13.68 -24.66 12.66
CA TYR A 271 13.25 -24.53 11.26
C TYR A 271 11.90 -25.19 10.96
N ALA A 272 11.54 -26.26 11.68
CA ALA A 272 10.23 -26.91 11.52
C ALA A 272 9.10 -25.97 11.92
N ASP A 273 9.21 -25.37 13.11
CA ASP A 273 8.24 -24.40 13.64
C ASP A 273 8.22 -23.13 12.78
N ALA A 274 9.40 -22.64 12.37
CA ALA A 274 9.50 -21.49 11.48
C ALA A 274 8.76 -21.70 10.16
N ARG A 275 8.92 -22.89 9.54
CA ARG A 275 8.25 -23.22 8.29
C ARG A 275 6.74 -23.26 8.44
N GLU A 276 6.23 -23.85 9.51
CA GLU A 276 4.79 -23.86 9.80
C GLU A 276 4.25 -22.44 9.96
N LYS A 277 4.98 -21.57 10.66
CA LYS A 277 4.57 -20.18 10.90
C LYS A 277 4.63 -19.33 9.64
N LEU A 278 5.64 -19.54 8.79
CA LEU A 278 5.81 -18.80 7.54
C LEU A 278 4.96 -19.32 6.39
N SER A 279 4.49 -20.59 6.42
CA SER A 279 3.57 -21.09 5.39
C SER A 279 2.16 -20.54 5.53
N HIS A 280 1.82 -20.02 6.71
CA HIS A 280 0.54 -19.40 7.03
C HIS A 280 0.61 -17.86 6.96
N SER A 281 1.70 -17.28 6.43
CA SER A 281 1.96 -15.83 6.40
C SER A 281 2.21 -15.35 4.97
#